data_AF-A0A7Y2DZ00-F1
#
_entry.id   AF-A0A7Y2DZ00-F1
#
_cell.length_a   1.000
_cell.length_b   1.000
_cell.length_c   1.000
_cell.angle_alpha   90.00
_cell.angle_beta   90.00
_cell.angle_gamma   90.00
#
_symmetry.space_group_name_H-M   'P 1'
#
loop_
_entity.id
_entity.type
_entity.pdbx_description
1 polymer ?
#
loop_
_entity_poly.entity_id
_entity_poly.type
_entity_poly.pdbx_seq_one_letter_code
_entity_poly.pdbx_strand_id
1 'polypeptide(L)'
;MDDNRIIDNLETTGMGNYRSRSRAFCILCDKPVDLLTFDRAVDDLKTSYAEVHKIAENRKLHRINNSKGVVMVCAESLFSYLEGQQTVRLPADLFITNPTDSFA
;
A
#
# COMPACT_ATOMS: atom_id res chain seq x y z
N MET A 1 -5.92 38.97 40.65
CA MET A 1 -6.93 39.20 39.62
C MET A 1 -6.34 38.71 38.30
N ASP A 2 -6.02 37.43 38.18
CA ASP A 2 -6.93 36.27 38.09
C ASP A 2 -7.62 36.21 36.74
N ASP A 3 -7.23 35.14 36.02
CA ASP A 3 -8.07 34.27 35.20
C ASP A 3 -9.06 34.93 34.24
N ASN A 4 -8.80 34.73 32.94
CA ASN A 4 -9.84 34.04 32.18
C ASN A 4 -9.25 33.07 31.15
N ARG A 5 -9.55 31.81 31.42
CA ARG A 5 -9.27 30.61 30.63
C ARG A 5 -10.21 30.55 29.42
N ILE A 6 -9.65 30.03 28.33
CA ILE A 6 -10.23 29.06 27.39
C ILE A 6 -11.68 29.33 26.95
N ILE A 7 -11.83 29.76 25.69
CA ILE A 7 -12.93 29.29 24.84
C ILE A 7 -12.36 28.92 23.46
N ASP A 8 -12.17 27.62 23.32
CA ASP A 8 -12.38 26.78 22.15
C ASP A 8 -11.68 27.15 20.84
N ASN A 9 -10.59 26.42 20.59
CA ASN A 9 -10.43 25.54 19.42
C ASN A 9 -11.59 25.61 18.42
N LEU A 10 -11.61 26.68 17.61
CA LEU A 10 -12.40 26.65 16.40
C LEU A 10 -11.62 25.78 15.42
N GLU A 11 -11.99 24.50 15.43
CA GLU A 11 -11.60 23.47 14.51
C GLU A 11 -11.60 23.99 13.07
N THR A 12 -10.41 24.36 12.59
CA THR A 12 -10.12 24.32 11.16
C THR A 12 -9.97 22.84 10.76
N THR A 13 -11.02 22.04 10.94
CA THR A 13 -11.19 20.68 10.41
C THR A 13 -11.38 20.76 8.90
N GLY A 14 -10.28 21.02 8.19
CA GLY A 14 -10.29 21.20 6.75
C GLY A 14 -8.97 20.77 6.12
N MET A 15 -8.89 19.50 5.71
CA MET A 15 -8.04 19.05 4.59
C MET A 15 -6.57 19.52 4.62
N GLY A 16 -5.92 19.50 5.78
CA GLY A 16 -4.50 19.84 5.92
C GLY A 16 -3.60 18.85 5.17
N ASN A 17 -3.27 19.16 3.91
CA ASN A 17 -2.16 18.63 3.10
C ASN A 17 -1.72 17.17 3.34
N TYR A 18 -2.65 16.20 3.34
CA TYR A 18 -2.29 14.77 3.35
C TYR A 18 -1.49 14.34 2.11
N ARG A 19 -1.47 15.19 1.07
CA ARG A 19 -0.84 14.90 -0.21
C ARG A 19 0.63 15.31 -0.20
N SER A 20 1.51 14.32 -0.09
CA SER A 20 2.95 14.44 -0.25
C SER A 20 3.41 13.64 -1.47
N ARG A 21 4.72 13.44 -1.62
CA ARG A 21 5.29 12.58 -2.67
C ARG A 21 4.97 11.10 -2.44
N SER A 22 4.78 10.69 -1.19
CA SER A 22 4.65 9.29 -0.76
C SER A 22 3.40 9.03 0.09
N ARG A 23 2.56 10.04 0.36
CA ARG A 23 1.31 9.89 1.12
C ARG A 23 0.20 10.69 0.47
N ALA A 24 -1.03 10.22 0.60
CA ALA A 24 -2.24 10.95 0.20
C ALA A 24 -3.46 10.42 0.96
N PHE A 25 -4.56 11.16 0.91
CA PHE A 25 -5.85 10.62 1.32
C PHE A 25 -6.42 9.73 0.21
N CYS A 26 -6.78 8.48 0.54
CA CYS A 26 -7.47 7.59 -0.40
C CYS A 26 -8.97 7.66 -0.16
N ILE A 27 -9.73 8.16 -1.15
CA ILE A 27 -11.19 8.28 -1.05
C ILE A 27 -11.87 6.91 -0.93
N LEU A 28 -11.30 5.87 -1.54
CA LEU A 28 -11.88 4.52 -1.52
C LEU A 28 -11.58 3.77 -0.20
N CYS A 29 -10.51 4.13 0.50
CA CYS A 29 -10.19 3.58 1.83
C CYS A 29 -10.65 4.48 2.98
N ASP A 30 -11.14 5.69 2.67
CA ASP A 30 -11.54 6.75 3.59
C ASP A 30 -10.51 7.06 4.70
N LYS A 31 -9.23 7.02 4.35
CA LYS A 31 -8.13 7.30 5.29
C LYS A 31 -6.87 7.82 4.58
N PRO A 32 -5.95 8.47 5.32
CA PRO A 32 -4.59 8.71 4.84
C PRO A 32 -3.85 7.40 4.59
N VAL A 33 -3.20 7.28 3.43
CA VAL A 33 -2.48 6.08 3.00
C VAL A 33 -1.09 6.43 2.49
N ASP A 34 -0.22 5.43 2.50
CA ASP A 34 1.05 5.50 1.80
C ASP A 34 0.87 5.17 0.32
N LEU A 35 1.73 5.77 -0.50
CA LEU A 35 1.74 5.67 -1.95
C LEU A 35 2.96 4.88 -2.40
N LEU A 36 2.72 3.83 -3.18
CA LEU A 36 3.74 2.98 -3.78
C LEU A 36 3.86 3.28 -5.28
N THR A 37 5.08 3.22 -5.82
CA THR A 37 5.26 3.24 -7.27
C THR A 37 4.72 1.95 -7.87
N PHE A 38 4.42 1.96 -9.17
CA PHE A 38 4.06 0.72 -9.87
C PHE A 38 5.19 -0.31 -9.83
N ASP A 39 6.45 0.12 -9.91
CA ASP A 39 7.60 -0.80 -9.80
C ASP A 39 7.66 -1.49 -8.44
N ARG A 40 7.38 -0.74 -7.36
CA ARG A 40 7.28 -1.32 -6.01
C ARG A 40 6.13 -2.32 -5.93
N ALA A 41 4.97 -1.99 -6.52
CA ALA A 41 3.82 -2.89 -6.55
C ALA A 41 4.11 -4.18 -7.35
N VAL A 42 4.88 -4.10 -8.44
CA VAL A 42 5.40 -5.24 -9.22
C VAL A 42 6.27 -6.13 -8.33
N ASP A 43 7.20 -5.53 -7.60
CA ASP A 43 8.09 -6.25 -6.69
C ASP A 43 7.35 -6.92 -5.53
N ASP A 44 6.35 -6.24 -4.95
CA ASP A 44 5.58 -6.74 -3.82
C ASP A 44 4.60 -7.86 -4.24
N LEU A 45 3.97 -7.73 -5.42
CA LEU A 45 3.04 -8.72 -5.98
C LEU A 45 3.75 -9.87 -6.70
N LYS A 46 5.08 -9.80 -6.89
CA LYS A 46 5.89 -10.79 -7.64
C LYS A 46 5.30 -11.11 -9.01
N THR A 47 4.82 -10.09 -9.71
CA THR A 47 4.15 -10.23 -11.01
C THR A 47 4.67 -9.20 -12.02
N SER A 48 4.20 -9.26 -13.26
CA SER A 48 4.63 -8.32 -14.31
C SER A 48 3.93 -6.96 -14.20
N TYR A 49 4.57 -5.92 -14.75
CA TYR A 49 3.98 -4.58 -14.85
C TYR A 49 2.62 -4.56 -15.56
N ALA A 50 2.48 -5.35 -16.63
CA ALA A 50 1.22 -5.48 -17.37
C ALA A 50 0.09 -6.07 -16.49
N GLU A 51 0.42 -7.05 -15.65
CA GLU A 51 -0.56 -7.64 -14.73
C GLU A 51 -0.94 -6.65 -13.62
N VAL A 52 0.00 -5.91 -13.06
CA VAL A 52 -0.31 -4.85 -12.07
C VAL A 52 -1.24 -3.79 -12.67
N HIS A 53 -1.01 -3.38 -13.93
CA HIS A 53 -1.92 -2.47 -14.63
C HIS A 53 -3.32 -3.06 -14.78
N LYS A 54 -3.43 -4.30 -15.22
CA LYS A 54 -4.72 -5.00 -15.35
C LYS A 54 -5.45 -5.11 -14.01
N ILE A 55 -4.75 -5.39 -12.91
CA ILE A 55 -5.34 -5.43 -11.56
C ILE A 55 -5.86 -4.03 -11.17
N ALA A 56 -5.09 -2.97 -11.47
CA ALA A 56 -5.50 -1.58 -11.20
C ALA A 56 -6.68 -1.12 -12.07
N GLU A 57 -6.75 -1.53 -13.34
CA GLU A 57 -7.87 -1.27 -14.25
C GLU A 57 -9.17 -1.94 -13.77
N ASN A 58 -9.06 -3.15 -13.23
CA ASN A 58 -10.17 -3.87 -12.61
C ASN A 58 -10.58 -3.32 -11.23
N ARG A 59 -10.09 -2.13 -10.85
CA ARG A 59 -10.37 -1.43 -9.59
C ARG A 59 -9.98 -2.19 -8.32
N LYS A 60 -9.11 -3.20 -8.43
CA LYS A 60 -8.59 -3.93 -7.27
C LYS A 60 -7.43 -3.21 -6.58
N LEU A 61 -6.71 -2.36 -7.32
CA LEU A 61 -5.70 -1.45 -6.79
C LEU A 61 -6.16 -0.01 -6.99
N HIS A 62 -6.18 0.79 -5.92
CA HIS A 62 -6.59 2.18 -5.99
C HIS A 62 -5.43 3.03 -6.54
N ARG A 63 -5.72 3.77 -7.62
CA ARG A 63 -4.76 4.70 -8.23
C ARG A 63 -4.95 6.11 -7.67
N ILE A 64 -3.89 6.71 -7.18
CA ILE A 64 -3.92 8.03 -6.53
C ILE A 64 -2.77 8.88 -7.07
N ASN A 65 -3.06 10.11 -7.47
CA ASN A 65 -2.01 11.06 -7.81
C ASN A 65 -1.32 11.59 -6.54
N ASN A 66 0.01 11.58 -6.52
CA ASN A 66 0.77 12.25 -5.45
C ASN A 66 0.79 13.78 -5.65
N SER A 67 1.55 14.50 -4.82
CA SER A 67 1.67 15.98 -4.91
C SER A 67 2.33 16.49 -6.19
N LYS A 68 2.99 15.62 -6.97
CA LYS A 68 3.58 15.95 -8.28
C LYS A 68 2.68 15.59 -9.46
N GLY A 69 1.47 15.06 -9.22
CA GLY A 69 0.59 14.59 -10.28
C GLY A 69 0.98 13.22 -10.86
N VAL A 70 1.95 12.52 -10.26
CA VAL A 70 2.33 11.17 -10.68
C VAL A 70 1.33 10.17 -10.10
N VAL A 71 0.84 9.26 -10.95
CA VAL A 71 -0.06 8.18 -10.55
C VAL A 71 0.72 7.14 -9.74
N MET A 72 0.24 6.88 -8.53
CA MET A 72 0.80 5.92 -7.59
C MET A 72 -0.28 4.91 -7.17
N VAL A 73 0.14 3.81 -6.55
CA VAL A 73 -0.74 2.78 -5.99
C VAL A 73 -0.94 3.02 -4.50
N CYS A 74 -2.18 2.92 -4.04
CA CYS A 74 -2.51 2.93 -2.61
C CYS A 74 -2.02 1.64 -1.94
N ALA A 75 -1.14 1.77 -0.93
CA ALA A 75 -0.60 0.63 -0.20
C ALA A 75 -1.69 -0.27 0.42
N GLU A 76 -2.73 0.33 0.97
CA GLU A 76 -3.84 -0.41 1.62
C GLU A 76 -4.61 -1.31 0.65
N SER A 77 -4.87 -0.83 -0.56
CA SER A 77 -5.52 -1.65 -1.59
C SER A 77 -4.62 -2.79 -2.06
N LEU A 78 -3.30 -2.57 -2.06
CA LEU A 78 -2.33 -3.61 -2.41
C LEU A 78 -2.26 -4.71 -1.34
N PHE A 79 -2.21 -4.33 -0.07
CA PHE A 79 -2.27 -5.29 1.04
C PHE A 79 -3.61 -6.04 1.07
N SER A 80 -4.73 -5.34 0.90
CA SER A 80 -6.05 -5.97 0.82
C SER A 80 -6.14 -6.97 -0.34
N TYR A 81 -5.53 -6.64 -1.50
CA TYR A 81 -5.47 -7.56 -2.64
C TYR A 81 -4.64 -8.81 -2.33
N LEU A 82 -3.50 -8.65 -1.63
CA LEU A 82 -2.63 -9.75 -1.21
C LEU A 82 -3.30 -10.65 -0.17
N GLU A 83 -3.98 -10.09 0.82
CA GLU A 83 -4.73 -10.84 1.84
C GLU A 83 -5.86 -11.68 1.22
N GLY A 84 -6.47 -11.18 0.15
CA GLY A 84 -7.49 -11.92 -0.60
C GLY A 84 -6.93 -13.03 -1.50
N GLN A 85 -5.61 -13.14 -1.67
CA GLN A 85 -5.02 -14.24 -2.43
C GLN A 85 -5.05 -15.53 -1.61
N GLN A 86 -5.50 -16.61 -2.24
CA GLN A 86 -5.45 -17.92 -1.61
C GLN A 86 -3.98 -18.32 -1.38
N THR A 87 -3.61 -18.48 -0.11
CA THR A 87 -2.28 -19.01 0.24
C THR A 87 -2.22 -20.47 -0.18
N VAL A 88 -1.37 -20.80 -1.16
CA VAL A 88 -1.13 -22.18 -1.56
C VAL A 88 -0.06 -22.75 -0.64
N ARG A 89 -0.33 -23.94 -0.07
CA ARG A 89 0.68 -24.69 0.68
C ARG A 89 1.81 -25.04 -0.28
N LEU A 90 3.02 -24.56 0.00
CA LEU A 90 4.20 -24.94 -0.77
C LEU A 90 4.39 -26.47 -0.67
N PRO A 91 4.69 -27.15 -1.79
CA PRO A 91 4.97 -28.59 -1.76
C PRO A 91 6.17 -28.88 -0.85
N ALA A 92 6.10 -29.97 -0.09
CA ALA A 92 7.12 -30.37 0.87
C ALA A 92 8.51 -30.53 0.22
N ASP A 93 8.52 -30.84 -1.08
CA ASP A 93 9.72 -31.07 -1.88
C ASP A 93 10.60 -29.82 -2.04
N LEU A 94 10.05 -28.62 -1.87
CA LEU A 94 10.82 -27.36 -1.86
C LEU A 94 11.67 -27.18 -0.60
N PHE A 95 11.39 -27.94 0.46
CA PHE A 95 12.15 -27.94 1.70
C PHE A 95 13.14 -29.11 1.78
N ILE A 96 13.21 -29.96 0.76
CA ILE A 96 14.27 -30.96 0.61
C ILE A 96 15.51 -30.25 0.08
N THR A 97 16.18 -29.49 0.96
CA THR A 97 17.58 -29.20 0.77
C THR A 97 18.31 -30.51 1.04
N ASN A 98 18.79 -31.20 0.00
CA ASN A 98 19.81 -32.22 0.21
C ASN A 98 21.15 -31.48 0.40
N PRO A 99 21.68 -31.28 1.62
CA PRO A 99 23.12 -31.21 1.76
C PRO A 99 23.63 -32.61 1.40
N THR A 100 24.39 -32.71 0.32
CA THR A 100 25.25 -33.86 0.05
C THR A 100 26.16 -34.09 1.26
N ASP A 101 25.80 -35.03 2.13
CA ASP A 101 26.79 -35.77 2.93
C ASP A 101 27.41 -36.84 2.03
N SER A 102 28.15 -36.38 1.02
CA SER A 102 29.16 -37.17 0.34
C SER A 102 30.41 -37.14 1.22
N PHE A 103 30.37 -37.85 2.35
CA PHE A 103 31.61 -38.19 3.04
C PHE A 103 32.41 -39.16 2.18
N ALA A 104 33.68 -38.81 2.02
CA ALA A 104 34.71 -39.46 1.21
C ALA A 104 34.92 -40.96 1.51
#